data_AF-A0AAD6WX44-F1
#
_entry.id   AF-A0AAD6WX44-F1
#
_cell.length_a   1.000
_cell.length_b   1.000
_cell.length_c   1.000
_cell.angle_alpha   90.00
_cell.angle_beta   90.00
_cell.angle_gamma   90.00
#
_symmetry.space_group_name_H-M   'P 1'
#
loop_
_entity.id
_entity.type
_entity.pdbx_description
1 polymer ?
#
loop_
_entity_poly.entity_id
_entity_poly.type
_entity_poly.pdbx_seq_one_letter_code
_entity_poly.pdbx_strand_id
1 'polypeptide(L)'
;MPFPKTFDAYVPSDSKEFFKAANFKPNYVPLPELQAIALDDSHRASFAFAERITPPATFAHCSRVYFFGLAMMYNGFPSETPDVPQISLEELTRRWYHCAILHDLGLTKSAEALAHPANAMSFELHGGFMAYDHLHTADPTLDAVQVGDIVQGIITHTSSFHSGNSSAVAILLKMCTGFDGLGYDAFGPGSLDFLQNRKTVQEIEKAFPRGAFGDEALDIVATEMARKPDCLMTHGMLEYIPRIAAVKFLVPPDEVCE
;
A
#
# COMPACT_ATOMS: atom_id res chain seq x y z
N MET A 1 3.70 22.10 -2.34
CA MET A 1 4.33 22.15 -3.68
C MET A 1 3.44 21.36 -4.62
N PRO A 2 3.18 21.74 -5.87
CA PRO A 2 2.34 20.89 -6.72
C PRO A 2 2.96 19.50 -6.90
N PHE A 3 2.13 18.48 -7.11
CA PHE A 3 2.60 17.13 -7.49
C PHE A 3 3.58 17.21 -8.68
N PRO A 4 4.67 16.41 -8.67
CA PRO A 4 5.46 16.19 -9.87
C PRO A 4 4.58 15.74 -11.05
N LYS A 5 4.94 16.14 -12.27
CA LYS A 5 4.18 15.74 -13.48
C LYS A 5 4.46 14.30 -13.89
N THR A 6 5.66 13.83 -13.59
CA THR A 6 6.13 12.48 -13.88
C THR A 6 6.88 11.92 -12.69
N PHE A 7 7.07 10.60 -12.68
CA PHE A 7 7.83 9.86 -11.70
C PHE A 7 8.69 8.82 -12.41
N ASP A 8 9.72 8.33 -11.73
CA ASP A 8 10.47 7.19 -12.21
C ASP A 8 9.55 5.97 -12.25
N ALA A 9 9.37 5.35 -13.42
CA ALA A 9 8.50 4.18 -13.60
C ALA A 9 9.05 2.94 -12.88
N TYR A 10 10.37 2.89 -12.68
CA TYR A 10 11.09 1.85 -11.97
C TYR A 10 12.08 2.47 -10.99
N VAL A 11 12.17 1.88 -9.81
CA VAL A 11 13.12 2.32 -8.77
C VAL A 11 13.78 1.10 -8.13
N PRO A 12 14.91 1.27 -7.41
CA PRO A 12 15.56 0.14 -6.75
C PRO A 12 14.62 -0.59 -5.79
N SER A 13 14.62 -1.92 -5.84
CA SER A 13 13.83 -2.75 -4.91
C SER A 13 14.44 -2.80 -3.51
N ASP A 14 15.75 -2.61 -3.41
CA ASP A 14 16.46 -2.48 -2.15
C ASP A 14 16.14 -1.13 -1.49
N SER A 15 15.74 -1.15 -0.22
CA SER A 15 15.28 0.06 0.48
C SER A 15 16.39 1.10 0.65
N LYS A 16 17.66 0.68 0.84
CA LYS A 16 18.77 1.63 1.00
C LYS A 16 19.05 2.35 -0.30
N GLU A 17 19.08 1.62 -1.42
CA GLU A 17 19.26 2.24 -2.73
C GLU A 17 18.05 3.10 -3.13
N PHE A 18 16.82 2.67 -2.81
CA PHE A 18 15.60 3.47 -3.02
C PHE A 18 15.68 4.80 -2.28
N PHE A 19 16.04 4.80 -0.99
CA PHE A 19 16.11 6.03 -0.21
C PHE A 19 17.25 6.96 -0.60
N LYS A 20 18.29 6.48 -1.29
CA LYS A 20 19.30 7.35 -1.92
C LYS A 20 18.74 8.07 -3.16
N ALA A 21 17.83 7.43 -3.89
CA ALA A 21 17.18 8.00 -5.06
C ALA A 21 16.00 8.92 -4.69
N ALA A 22 15.31 8.64 -3.58
CA ALA A 22 14.23 9.47 -3.08
C ALA A 22 14.74 10.75 -2.41
N ASN A 23 13.91 11.80 -2.41
CA ASN A 23 14.22 13.08 -1.79
C ASN A 23 13.09 13.50 -0.85
N PHE A 24 12.75 12.60 0.08
CA PHE A 24 11.60 12.80 0.95
C PHE A 24 11.75 14.04 1.83
N LYS A 25 10.74 14.90 1.78
CA LYS A 25 10.57 16.08 2.61
C LYS A 25 9.17 16.02 3.19
N PRO A 26 8.99 15.72 4.49
CA PRO A 26 7.67 15.52 5.09
C PRO A 26 6.94 16.86 5.28
N ASN A 27 6.62 17.54 4.18
CA ASN A 27 5.82 18.74 4.20
C ASN A 27 4.36 18.37 4.48
N TYR A 28 3.67 19.23 5.21
CA TYR A 28 2.24 19.07 5.43
C TYR A 28 1.48 19.14 4.11
N VAL A 29 0.63 18.14 3.87
CA VAL A 29 -0.34 18.11 2.77
C VAL A 29 -1.71 17.82 3.37
N PRO A 30 -2.67 18.75 3.30
CA PRO A 30 -3.99 18.54 3.86
C PRO A 30 -4.72 17.40 3.14
N LEU A 31 -5.49 16.59 3.88
CA LEU A 31 -6.25 15.47 3.30
C LEU A 31 -7.15 15.91 2.12
N PRO A 32 -7.85 17.06 2.16
CA PRO A 32 -8.61 17.55 1.00
C PRO A 32 -7.79 17.74 -0.29
N GLU A 33 -6.49 18.08 -0.19
CA GLU A 33 -5.61 18.19 -1.36
C GLU A 33 -5.29 16.80 -1.95
N LEU A 34 -5.11 15.79 -1.10
CA LEU A 34 -4.94 14.40 -1.55
C LEU A 34 -6.25 13.84 -2.16
N GLN A 35 -7.41 14.19 -1.58
CA GLN A 35 -8.73 13.80 -2.08
C GLN A 35 -9.11 14.48 -3.41
N ALA A 36 -8.40 15.52 -3.82
CA ALA A 36 -8.64 16.21 -5.08
C ALA A 36 -8.14 15.41 -6.31
N ILE A 37 -7.38 14.32 -6.11
CA ILE A 37 -7.03 13.39 -7.18
C ILE A 37 -8.30 12.74 -7.73
N ALA A 38 -8.53 12.91 -9.03
CA ALA A 38 -9.75 12.47 -9.67
C ALA A 38 -9.87 10.95 -9.69
N LEU A 39 -11.04 10.45 -9.31
CA LEU A 39 -11.42 9.03 -9.41
C LEU A 39 -12.50 8.88 -10.47
N ASP A 40 -12.32 7.92 -11.37
CA ASP A 40 -13.32 7.54 -12.38
C ASP A 40 -14.20 6.36 -11.89
N ASP A 41 -15.01 5.81 -12.79
CA ASP A 41 -15.92 4.72 -12.46
C ASP A 41 -15.21 3.40 -12.12
N SER A 42 -14.04 3.13 -12.71
CA SER A 42 -13.31 1.90 -12.41
C SER A 42 -12.71 1.95 -11.01
N HIS A 43 -12.20 3.10 -10.60
CA HIS A 43 -11.76 3.33 -9.22
C HIS A 43 -12.91 3.14 -8.21
N ARG A 44 -14.10 3.68 -8.52
CA ARG A 44 -15.30 3.47 -7.69
C ARG A 44 -15.70 2.00 -7.62
N ALA A 45 -15.58 1.25 -8.71
CA ALA A 45 -15.86 -0.19 -8.74
C ALA A 45 -14.87 -0.98 -7.87
N SER A 46 -13.57 -0.66 -7.92
CA SER A 46 -12.57 -1.27 -7.02
C SER A 46 -12.81 -0.93 -5.55
N PHE A 47 -13.19 0.30 -5.24
CA PHE A 47 -13.58 0.70 -3.89
C PHE A 47 -14.75 -0.13 -3.38
N ALA A 48 -15.86 -0.17 -4.13
CA ALA A 48 -17.07 -0.87 -3.74
C ALA A 48 -16.83 -2.40 -3.64
N PHE A 49 -15.93 -2.95 -4.46
CA PHE A 49 -15.55 -4.35 -4.36
C PHE A 49 -14.79 -4.62 -3.07
N ALA A 50 -13.71 -3.89 -2.81
CA ALA A 50 -12.88 -4.06 -1.62
C ALA A 50 -13.67 -3.79 -0.33
N GLU A 51 -14.48 -2.72 -0.27
CA GLU A 51 -15.30 -2.39 0.90
C GLU A 51 -16.29 -3.51 1.24
N ARG A 52 -16.89 -4.13 0.22
CA ARG A 52 -17.89 -5.18 0.40
C ARG A 52 -17.29 -6.45 1.00
N ILE A 53 -16.07 -6.82 0.59
CA ILE A 53 -15.51 -8.13 0.91
C ILE A 53 -14.46 -8.08 2.00
N THR A 54 -13.72 -6.99 2.15
CA THR A 54 -12.63 -6.89 3.12
C THR A 54 -13.15 -6.50 4.52
N PRO A 55 -12.59 -7.03 5.62
CA PRO A 55 -12.94 -6.58 6.96
C PRO A 55 -12.79 -5.07 7.14
N PRO A 56 -13.63 -4.39 7.94
CA PRO A 56 -13.62 -2.93 8.03
C PRO A 56 -12.27 -2.31 8.41
N ALA A 57 -11.51 -2.90 9.35
CA ALA A 57 -10.22 -2.34 9.75
C ALA A 57 -9.13 -2.56 8.68
N THR A 58 -9.14 -3.71 8.01
CA THR A 58 -8.29 -3.96 6.83
C THR A 58 -8.65 -3.04 5.66
N PHE A 59 -9.94 -2.78 5.40
CA PHE A 59 -10.33 -1.82 4.36
C PHE A 59 -9.91 -0.38 4.69
N ALA A 60 -10.03 0.01 5.97
CA ALA A 60 -9.49 1.28 6.46
C ALA A 60 -7.95 1.34 6.30
N HIS A 61 -7.24 0.23 6.50
CA HIS A 61 -5.80 0.13 6.20
C HIS A 61 -5.50 0.39 4.73
N CYS A 62 -6.17 -0.30 3.80
CA CYS A 62 -6.02 -0.05 2.36
C CYS A 62 -6.28 1.42 1.99
N SER A 63 -7.28 2.05 2.62
CA SER A 63 -7.60 3.46 2.43
C SER A 63 -6.48 4.38 2.94
N ARG A 64 -5.94 4.14 4.14
CA ARG A 64 -4.79 4.90 4.66
C ARG A 64 -3.56 4.74 3.77
N VAL A 65 -3.26 3.51 3.36
CA VAL A 65 -2.16 3.19 2.44
C VAL A 65 -2.25 4.01 1.17
N TYR A 66 -3.42 4.07 0.52
CA TYR A 66 -3.64 4.90 -0.66
C TYR A 66 -3.24 6.38 -0.43
N PHE A 67 -3.73 7.00 0.64
CA PHE A 67 -3.42 8.40 0.94
C PHE A 67 -1.96 8.62 1.34
N PHE A 68 -1.34 7.68 2.06
CA PHE A 68 0.10 7.75 2.34
C PHE A 68 0.92 7.71 1.06
N GLY A 69 0.54 6.90 0.07
CA GLY A 69 1.22 6.88 -1.22
C GLY A 69 1.11 8.20 -1.97
N LEU A 70 -0.07 8.83 -1.97
CA LEU A 70 -0.23 10.17 -2.54
C LEU A 70 0.65 11.20 -1.82
N ALA A 71 0.69 11.17 -0.49
CA ALA A 71 1.55 12.04 0.29
C ALA A 71 3.04 11.80 -0.02
N MET A 72 3.49 10.55 -0.21
CA MET A 72 4.86 10.23 -0.62
C MET A 72 5.18 10.76 -2.03
N MET A 73 4.28 10.59 -3.00
CA MET A 73 4.41 11.14 -4.34
C MET A 73 4.59 12.67 -4.31
N TYR A 74 3.79 13.35 -3.49
CA TYR A 74 3.87 14.79 -3.28
C TYR A 74 5.21 15.22 -2.66
N ASN A 75 5.70 14.42 -1.71
CA ASN A 75 6.79 14.79 -0.82
C ASN A 75 8.15 14.23 -1.21
N GLY A 76 8.38 13.85 -2.48
CA GLY A 76 9.72 13.55 -2.98
C GLY A 76 9.97 12.08 -3.31
N PHE A 77 8.94 11.36 -3.75
CA PHE A 77 9.14 10.10 -4.47
C PHE A 77 10.03 10.31 -5.71
N PRO A 78 10.89 9.33 -6.10
CA PRO A 78 11.81 9.48 -7.24
C PRO A 78 11.14 9.93 -8.54
N SER A 79 11.78 10.88 -9.21
CA SER A 79 11.31 11.52 -10.44
C SER A 79 12.50 12.15 -11.16
N GLU A 80 12.45 12.17 -12.50
CA GLU A 80 13.47 12.79 -13.35
C GLU A 80 14.88 12.19 -13.17
N THR A 81 15.00 10.93 -12.72
CA THR A 81 16.29 10.25 -12.64
C THR A 81 16.83 9.99 -14.05
N PRO A 82 18.10 10.33 -14.34
CA PRO A 82 18.71 10.07 -15.63
C PRO A 82 18.59 8.60 -16.05
N ASP A 83 18.25 8.36 -17.32
CA ASP A 83 18.14 7.04 -17.95
C ASP A 83 17.04 6.11 -17.38
N VAL A 84 16.18 6.61 -16.48
CA VAL A 84 15.03 5.87 -15.95
C VAL A 84 13.76 6.24 -16.74
N PRO A 85 13.01 5.26 -17.28
CA PRO A 85 11.71 5.53 -17.91
C PRO A 85 10.78 6.29 -16.96
N GLN A 86 10.03 7.26 -17.48
CA GLN A 86 9.13 8.08 -16.68
C GLN A 86 7.67 7.64 -16.87
N ILE A 87 6.88 7.71 -15.80
CA ILE A 87 5.42 7.50 -15.78
C ILE A 87 4.73 8.82 -15.41
N SER A 88 3.60 9.16 -16.05
CA SER A 88 2.87 10.38 -15.72
C SER A 88 2.15 10.27 -14.37
N LEU A 89 1.85 11.41 -13.73
CA LEU A 89 1.06 11.44 -12.50
C LEU A 89 -0.31 10.74 -12.69
N GLU A 90 -1.00 11.01 -13.79
CA GLU A 90 -2.30 10.41 -14.11
C GLU A 90 -2.21 8.88 -14.19
N GLU A 91 -1.21 8.38 -14.91
CA GLU A 91 -1.00 6.95 -15.11
C GLU A 91 -0.60 6.26 -13.81
N LEU A 92 0.31 6.87 -13.04
CA LEU A 92 0.75 6.32 -11.75
C LEU A 92 -0.40 6.31 -10.74
N THR A 93 -1.16 7.40 -10.61
CA THR A 93 -2.26 7.50 -9.65
C THR A 93 -3.40 6.53 -9.99
N ARG A 94 -3.68 6.28 -11.28
CA ARG A 94 -4.64 5.26 -11.72
C ARG A 94 -4.25 3.86 -11.23
N ARG A 95 -3.03 3.42 -11.56
CA ARG A 95 -2.54 2.09 -11.11
C ARG A 95 -2.41 2.01 -9.59
N TRP A 96 -1.91 3.08 -8.98
CA TRP A 96 -1.71 3.17 -7.54
C TRP A 96 -3.00 2.97 -6.77
N TYR A 97 -4.09 3.62 -7.19
CA TYR A 97 -5.38 3.47 -6.51
C TYR A 97 -5.84 2.01 -6.50
N HIS A 98 -5.86 1.35 -7.66
CA HIS A 98 -6.26 -0.06 -7.73
C HIS A 98 -5.36 -0.95 -6.88
N CYS A 99 -4.04 -0.74 -6.96
CA CYS A 99 -3.09 -1.51 -6.17
C CYS A 99 -3.31 -1.33 -4.66
N ALA A 100 -3.38 -0.09 -4.18
CA ALA A 100 -3.56 0.22 -2.76
C ALA A 100 -4.89 -0.31 -2.21
N ILE A 101 -6.00 -0.14 -2.94
CA ILE A 101 -7.33 -0.54 -2.48
C ILE A 101 -7.56 -2.06 -2.54
N LEU A 102 -6.88 -2.78 -3.45
CA LEU A 102 -7.09 -4.21 -3.68
C LEU A 102 -6.01 -5.13 -3.09
N HIS A 103 -4.93 -4.60 -2.48
CA HIS A 103 -3.80 -5.46 -2.11
C HIS A 103 -4.12 -6.54 -1.08
N ASP A 104 -5.01 -6.26 -0.14
CA ASP A 104 -5.37 -7.16 0.96
C ASP A 104 -6.64 -7.98 0.69
N LEU A 105 -7.10 -8.05 -0.56
CA LEU A 105 -8.27 -8.86 -0.90
C LEU A 105 -8.13 -10.33 -0.48
N GLY A 106 -6.91 -10.88 -0.49
CA GLY A 106 -6.66 -12.26 -0.11
C GLY A 106 -6.90 -12.56 1.38
N LEU A 107 -7.01 -11.53 2.23
CA LEU A 107 -7.24 -11.65 3.68
C LEU A 107 -8.71 -11.77 4.07
N THR A 108 -9.62 -11.60 3.12
CA THR A 108 -11.06 -11.68 3.39
C THR A 108 -11.51 -13.11 3.75
N LYS A 109 -12.57 -13.18 4.56
CA LYS A 109 -13.32 -14.41 4.89
C LYS A 109 -14.65 -14.48 4.12
N SER A 110 -14.86 -13.65 3.10
CA SER A 110 -16.09 -13.65 2.30
C SER A 110 -16.26 -14.96 1.53
N ALA A 111 -17.51 -15.38 1.31
CA ALA A 111 -17.81 -16.61 0.57
C ALA A 111 -17.27 -16.58 -0.87
N GLU A 112 -17.30 -15.39 -1.49
CA GLU A 112 -16.77 -15.15 -2.85
C GLU A 112 -15.27 -15.47 -2.93
N ALA A 113 -14.46 -14.91 -2.02
CA ALA A 113 -13.03 -15.19 -2.00
C ALA A 113 -12.70 -16.61 -1.58
N LEU A 114 -13.44 -17.18 -0.61
CA LEU A 114 -13.20 -18.56 -0.17
C LEU A 114 -13.48 -19.58 -1.27
N ALA A 115 -14.37 -19.26 -2.22
CA ALA A 115 -14.66 -20.07 -3.39
C ALA A 115 -13.68 -19.85 -4.56
N HIS A 116 -12.84 -18.81 -4.51
CA HIS A 116 -11.90 -18.50 -5.57
C HIS A 116 -10.81 -19.58 -5.67
N PRO A 117 -10.44 -20.05 -6.88
CA PRO A 117 -9.47 -21.15 -7.04
C PRO A 117 -8.10 -20.90 -6.40
N ALA A 118 -7.67 -19.63 -6.33
CA ALA A 118 -6.40 -19.24 -5.72
C ALA A 118 -6.43 -19.18 -4.18
N ASN A 119 -7.57 -19.42 -3.51
CA ASN A 119 -7.70 -19.34 -2.05
C ASN A 119 -6.72 -20.24 -1.28
N ALA A 120 -6.26 -21.34 -1.89
CA ALA A 120 -5.27 -22.24 -1.29
C ALA A 120 -3.83 -21.71 -1.36
N MET A 121 -3.56 -20.65 -2.12
CA MET A 121 -2.24 -20.00 -2.21
C MET A 121 -2.09 -18.95 -1.09
N SER A 122 -0.87 -18.48 -0.82
CA SER A 122 -0.61 -17.34 0.07
C SER A 122 -1.54 -16.16 -0.24
N PHE A 123 -1.99 -15.43 0.77
CA PHE A 123 -2.96 -14.35 0.60
C PHE A 123 -2.54 -13.30 -0.44
N GLU A 124 -1.25 -13.04 -0.60
CA GLU A 124 -0.73 -12.10 -1.60
C GLU A 124 -1.01 -12.60 -3.03
N LEU A 125 -0.80 -13.90 -3.26
CA LEU A 125 -1.12 -14.56 -4.52
C LEU A 125 -2.63 -14.60 -4.74
N HIS A 126 -3.38 -15.02 -3.72
CA HIS A 126 -4.83 -15.09 -3.76
C HIS A 126 -5.45 -13.73 -4.09
N GLY A 127 -5.08 -12.68 -3.35
CA GLY A 127 -5.54 -11.32 -3.55
C GLY A 127 -5.11 -10.75 -4.90
N GLY A 128 -3.89 -11.05 -5.35
CA GLY A 128 -3.41 -10.68 -6.68
C GLY A 128 -4.27 -11.27 -7.81
N PHE A 129 -4.62 -12.55 -7.73
CA PHE A 129 -5.51 -13.17 -8.73
C PHE A 129 -6.95 -12.62 -8.67
N MET A 130 -7.49 -12.37 -7.47
CA MET A 130 -8.79 -11.72 -7.34
C MET A 130 -8.79 -10.31 -7.93
N ALA A 131 -7.73 -9.54 -7.70
CA ALA A 131 -7.56 -8.22 -8.29
C ALA A 131 -7.45 -8.30 -9.82
N TYR A 132 -6.71 -9.28 -10.35
CA TYR A 132 -6.62 -9.52 -11.80
C TYR A 132 -8.00 -9.74 -12.43
N ASP A 133 -8.80 -10.65 -11.87
CA ASP A 133 -10.14 -10.97 -12.38
C ASP A 133 -11.09 -9.76 -12.26
N HIS A 134 -11.04 -9.05 -11.13
CA HIS A 134 -11.81 -7.82 -10.94
C HIS A 134 -11.46 -6.76 -11.99
N LEU A 135 -10.18 -6.45 -12.17
CA LEU A 135 -9.73 -5.39 -13.08
C LEU A 135 -10.07 -5.70 -14.54
N HIS A 136 -10.05 -6.96 -14.95
CA HIS A 136 -10.44 -7.34 -16.31
C HIS A 136 -11.90 -6.95 -16.64
N THR A 137 -12.76 -6.86 -15.63
CA THR A 137 -14.17 -6.48 -15.79
C THR A 137 -14.43 -5.01 -15.43
N ALA A 138 -13.81 -4.52 -14.36
CA ALA A 138 -14.04 -3.19 -13.81
C ALA A 138 -13.29 -2.09 -14.58
N ASP A 139 -12.16 -2.43 -15.20
CA ASP A 139 -11.37 -1.49 -15.99
C ASP A 139 -10.80 -2.15 -17.26
N PRO A 140 -11.63 -2.40 -18.28
CA PRO A 140 -11.18 -3.00 -19.53
C PRO A 140 -10.25 -2.09 -20.35
N THR A 141 -9.99 -0.85 -19.89
CA THR A 141 -9.06 0.07 -20.55
C THR A 141 -7.62 -0.12 -20.11
N LEU A 142 -7.38 -0.83 -19.00
CA LEU A 142 -6.04 -1.22 -18.59
C LEU A 142 -5.48 -2.28 -19.55
N ASP A 143 -4.32 -2.01 -20.13
CA ASP A 143 -3.57 -2.99 -20.90
C ASP A 143 -2.89 -4.04 -20.00
N ALA A 144 -2.32 -5.07 -20.63
CA ALA A 144 -1.70 -6.17 -19.91
C ALA A 144 -0.50 -5.74 -19.05
N VAL A 145 0.21 -4.67 -19.44
CA VAL A 145 1.35 -4.14 -18.68
C VAL A 145 0.85 -3.42 -17.43
N GLN A 146 -0.20 -2.60 -17.56
CA GLN A 146 -0.84 -1.90 -16.45
C GLN A 146 -1.45 -2.87 -15.43
N VAL A 147 -2.21 -3.86 -15.89
CA VAL A 147 -2.77 -4.91 -15.02
C VAL A 147 -1.66 -5.72 -14.37
N GLY A 148 -0.63 -6.11 -15.14
CA GLY A 148 0.52 -6.84 -14.63
C GLY A 148 1.27 -6.08 -13.53
N ASP A 149 1.46 -4.77 -13.69
CA ASP A 149 2.10 -3.89 -12.70
C ASP A 149 1.32 -3.85 -11.38
N ILE A 150 0.00 -3.68 -11.44
CA ILE A 150 -0.88 -3.68 -10.26
C ILE A 150 -0.82 -5.04 -9.55
N VAL A 151 -1.06 -6.12 -10.29
CA VAL A 151 -1.15 -7.48 -9.73
C VAL A 151 0.20 -7.93 -9.18
N GLN A 152 1.31 -7.64 -9.86
CA GLN A 152 2.64 -7.95 -9.38
C GLN A 152 3.00 -7.14 -8.13
N GLY A 153 2.60 -5.86 -8.06
CA GLY A 153 2.70 -5.06 -6.84
C GLY A 153 1.99 -5.72 -5.67
N ILE A 154 0.74 -6.14 -5.86
CA ILE A 154 -0.04 -6.87 -4.84
C ILE A 154 0.64 -8.16 -4.43
N ILE A 155 1.09 -8.99 -5.37
CA ILE A 155 1.70 -10.29 -5.05
C ILE A 155 3.00 -10.13 -4.23
N THR A 156 3.72 -9.03 -4.42
CA THR A 156 5.07 -8.88 -3.88
C THR A 156 5.18 -7.92 -2.70
N HIS A 157 4.08 -7.30 -2.24
CA HIS A 157 4.14 -6.22 -1.26
C HIS A 157 4.65 -6.63 0.13
N THR A 158 4.53 -7.90 0.52
CA THR A 158 5.09 -8.45 1.77
C THR A 158 6.52 -8.97 1.60
N SER A 159 7.06 -8.97 0.38
CA SER A 159 8.35 -9.57 0.06
C SER A 159 9.51 -8.57 0.17
N SER A 160 10.64 -9.08 0.65
CA SER A 160 11.89 -8.33 0.76
C SER A 160 12.85 -8.69 -0.37
N PHE A 161 13.06 -7.75 -1.29
CA PHE A 161 14.06 -7.85 -2.35
C PHE A 161 15.27 -6.98 -2.00
N HIS A 162 16.47 -7.53 -2.20
CA HIS A 162 17.74 -6.89 -1.84
C HIS A 162 18.55 -6.47 -3.08
N SER A 163 17.97 -6.60 -4.26
CA SER A 163 18.58 -6.24 -5.54
C SER A 163 17.52 -6.08 -6.63
N GLY A 164 17.91 -5.52 -7.77
CA GLY A 164 17.04 -5.28 -8.93
C GLY A 164 16.14 -4.05 -8.76
N ASN A 165 15.16 -3.94 -9.66
CA ASN A 165 14.20 -2.84 -9.69
C ASN A 165 12.78 -3.34 -9.51
N SER A 166 11.96 -2.51 -8.87
CA SER A 166 10.51 -2.65 -8.74
C SER A 166 9.86 -1.54 -9.53
N SER A 167 8.60 -1.71 -9.93
CA SER A 167 7.83 -0.58 -10.43
C SER A 167 7.58 0.45 -9.34
N ALA A 168 7.28 1.69 -9.73
CA ALA A 168 6.85 2.73 -8.80
C ALA A 168 5.68 2.27 -7.91
N VAL A 169 4.69 1.61 -8.53
CA VAL A 169 3.48 1.10 -7.85
C VAL A 169 3.85 0.07 -6.77
N ALA A 170 4.69 -0.91 -7.11
CA ALA A 170 5.09 -1.97 -6.18
C ALA A 170 5.88 -1.43 -4.98
N ILE A 171 6.83 -0.51 -5.20
CA ILE A 171 7.59 0.07 -4.08
C ILE A 171 6.70 0.96 -3.22
N LEU A 172 5.77 1.71 -3.81
CA LEU A 172 4.85 2.57 -3.06
C LEU A 172 3.99 1.71 -2.14
N LEU A 173 3.47 0.59 -2.66
CA LEU A 173 2.66 -0.31 -1.87
C LEU A 173 3.46 -0.84 -0.68
N LYS A 174 4.64 -1.40 -0.92
CA LYS A 174 5.53 -1.92 0.12
C LYS A 174 5.88 -0.88 1.19
N MET A 175 6.21 0.34 0.77
CA MET A 175 6.60 1.40 1.70
C MET A 175 5.40 1.88 2.54
N CYS A 176 4.22 2.02 1.93
CA CYS A 176 3.04 2.52 2.60
C CYS A 176 2.42 1.47 3.53
N THR A 177 2.37 0.19 3.14
CA THR A 177 1.91 -0.90 4.02
C THR A 177 2.87 -1.09 5.18
N GLY A 178 4.18 -1.04 4.92
CA GLY A 178 5.21 -1.07 5.96
C GLY A 178 5.09 0.10 6.93
N PHE A 179 4.89 1.33 6.44
CA PHE A 179 4.69 2.51 7.28
C PHE A 179 3.42 2.40 8.13
N ASP A 180 2.27 2.05 7.54
CA ASP A 180 1.02 1.90 8.30
C ASP A 180 1.09 0.73 9.31
N GLY A 181 1.82 -0.34 9.00
CA GLY A 181 2.03 -1.45 9.92
C GLY A 181 2.96 -1.09 11.08
N LEU A 182 4.12 -0.49 10.78
CA LEU A 182 5.24 -0.37 11.72
C LEU A 182 5.31 0.99 12.42
N GLY A 183 4.75 2.05 11.85
CA GLY A 183 4.81 3.40 12.36
C GLY A 183 6.20 4.06 12.30
N TYR A 184 6.28 5.28 12.81
CA TYR A 184 7.47 6.15 12.73
C TYR A 184 8.75 5.55 13.33
N ASP A 185 8.60 4.71 14.36
CA ASP A 185 9.75 4.12 15.07
C ASP A 185 10.12 2.72 14.57
N ALA A 186 9.74 2.35 13.33
CA ALA A 186 9.87 1.01 12.76
C ALA A 186 11.23 0.35 13.02
N PHE A 187 12.31 1.10 12.83
CA PHE A 187 13.70 0.65 12.95
C PHE A 187 14.47 1.39 14.07
N GLY A 188 13.74 1.91 15.06
CA GLY A 188 14.25 2.74 16.15
C GLY A 188 13.56 4.11 16.21
N PRO A 189 13.71 4.84 17.33
CA PRO A 189 13.05 6.14 17.52
C PRO A 189 13.29 7.12 16.37
N GLY A 190 12.22 7.62 15.76
CA GLY A 190 12.23 8.58 14.65
C GLY A 190 12.78 8.04 13.33
N SER A 191 13.00 6.72 13.21
CA SER A 191 13.64 6.11 12.04
C SER A 191 12.94 6.39 10.71
N LEU A 192 11.63 6.70 10.72
CA LEU A 192 10.83 7.05 9.54
C LEU A 192 10.21 8.45 9.62
N ASP A 193 10.67 9.34 10.50
CA ASP A 193 10.15 10.72 10.62
C ASP A 193 10.25 11.52 9.30
N PHE A 194 11.21 11.17 8.45
CA PHE A 194 11.40 11.80 7.16
C PHE A 194 10.35 11.40 6.10
N LEU A 195 9.62 10.31 6.32
CA LEU A 195 8.78 9.71 5.27
C LEU A 195 7.45 10.46 5.10
N GLN A 196 6.83 10.87 6.21
CA GLN A 196 5.48 11.42 6.23
C GLN A 196 5.37 12.55 7.24
N ASN A 197 4.64 13.61 6.88
CA ASN A 197 4.30 14.68 7.81
C ASN A 197 3.26 14.21 8.84
N ARG A 198 3.52 14.42 10.13
CA ARG A 198 2.66 13.93 11.22
C ARG A 198 1.24 14.49 11.19
N LYS A 199 1.07 15.77 10.85
CA LYS A 199 -0.27 16.39 10.71
C LYS A 199 -1.07 15.78 9.57
N THR A 200 -0.40 15.47 8.45
CA THR A 200 -1.02 14.75 7.33
C THR A 200 -1.47 13.35 7.75
N VAL A 201 -0.61 12.62 8.46
CA VAL A 201 -0.93 11.29 8.98
C VAL A 201 -2.09 11.33 9.97
N GLN A 202 -2.13 12.32 10.86
CA GLN A 202 -3.21 12.49 11.83
C GLN A 202 -4.56 12.77 11.13
N GLU A 203 -4.59 13.58 10.08
CA GLU A 203 -5.82 13.81 9.29
C GLU A 203 -6.29 12.53 8.59
N ILE A 204 -5.36 11.75 8.03
CA ILE A 204 -5.65 10.46 7.38
C ILE A 204 -6.16 9.43 8.40
N GLU A 205 -5.48 9.24 9.53
CA GLU A 205 -5.91 8.33 10.59
C GLU A 205 -7.26 8.73 11.21
N LYS A 206 -7.56 10.04 11.28
CA LYS A 206 -8.87 10.52 11.73
C LYS A 206 -9.98 10.16 10.74
N ALA A 207 -9.72 10.25 9.44
CA ALA A 207 -10.67 9.88 8.39
C ALA A 207 -10.84 8.35 8.26
N PHE A 208 -9.75 7.59 8.48
CA PHE A 208 -9.71 6.13 8.35
C PHE A 208 -9.07 5.49 9.60
N PRO A 209 -9.81 5.42 10.72
CA PRO A 209 -9.28 4.94 11.99
C PRO A 209 -8.65 3.54 11.90
N ARG A 210 -7.54 3.34 12.62
CA ARG A 210 -6.88 2.02 12.71
C ARG A 210 -7.78 0.95 13.31
N GLY A 211 -8.61 1.32 14.29
CA GLY A 211 -9.55 0.40 14.93
C GLY A 211 -8.85 -0.87 15.43
N ALA A 212 -9.37 -2.03 15.04
CA ALA A 212 -8.84 -3.34 15.41
C ALA A 212 -7.71 -3.85 14.49
N PHE A 213 -7.15 -3.03 13.59
CA PHE A 213 -6.20 -3.48 12.56
C PHE A 213 -5.04 -4.33 13.10
N GLY A 214 -4.38 -3.90 14.18
CA GLY A 214 -3.27 -4.66 14.76
C GLY A 214 -3.70 -6.02 15.34
N ASP A 215 -4.90 -6.12 15.89
CA ASP A 215 -5.43 -7.36 16.46
C ASP A 215 -5.94 -8.30 15.35
N GLU A 216 -6.58 -7.75 14.32
CA GLU A 216 -6.98 -8.47 13.09
C GLU A 216 -5.75 -9.01 12.35
N ALA A 217 -4.66 -8.23 12.24
CA ALA A 217 -3.41 -8.68 11.63
C ALA A 217 -2.83 -9.91 12.34
N LEU A 218 -2.88 -9.97 13.69
CA LEU A 218 -2.44 -11.15 14.44
C LEU A 218 -3.29 -12.38 14.15
N ASP A 219 -4.63 -12.25 14.16
CA ASP A 219 -5.55 -13.35 13.84
C ASP A 219 -5.33 -13.87 12.42
N ILE A 220 -5.16 -12.94 11.47
CA ILE A 220 -4.89 -13.21 10.07
C ILE A 220 -3.59 -13.99 9.90
N VAL A 221 -2.49 -13.52 10.48
CA VAL A 221 -1.18 -14.18 10.39
C VAL A 221 -1.26 -15.60 10.97
N ALA A 222 -1.83 -15.73 12.16
CA ALA A 222 -1.96 -17.03 12.83
C ALA A 222 -2.80 -18.01 12.00
N THR A 223 -3.92 -17.53 11.45
CA THR A 223 -4.81 -18.33 10.60
C THR A 223 -4.13 -18.73 9.29
N GLU A 224 -3.45 -17.79 8.63
CA GLU A 224 -2.78 -18.03 7.36
C GLU A 224 -1.65 -19.03 7.53
N MET A 225 -0.80 -18.87 8.55
CA MET A 225 0.27 -19.82 8.86
C MET A 225 -0.25 -21.22 9.22
N ALA A 226 -1.38 -21.31 9.93
CA ALA A 226 -1.98 -22.60 10.27
C ALA A 226 -2.56 -23.34 9.05
N ARG A 227 -3.15 -22.58 8.11
CA ARG A 227 -3.76 -23.15 6.89
C ARG A 227 -2.76 -23.37 5.77
N LYS A 228 -1.75 -22.52 5.68
CA LYS A 228 -0.77 -22.40 4.60
C LYS A 228 0.63 -22.18 5.21
N PRO A 229 1.27 -23.23 5.76
CA PRO A 229 2.54 -23.08 6.47
C PRO A 229 3.70 -22.55 5.62
N ASP A 230 3.57 -22.59 4.30
CA ASP A 230 4.50 -22.09 3.29
C ASP A 230 4.09 -20.73 2.70
N CYS A 231 3.20 -19.98 3.38
CA CYS A 231 2.73 -18.70 2.87
C CYS A 231 3.86 -17.66 2.78
N LEU A 232 3.81 -16.79 1.76
CA LEU A 232 4.87 -15.83 1.43
C LEU A 232 5.19 -14.87 2.60
N MET A 233 4.16 -14.45 3.34
CA MET A 233 4.33 -13.59 4.51
C MET A 233 5.35 -14.12 5.54
N THR A 234 5.44 -15.44 5.71
CA THR A 234 6.40 -16.07 6.65
C THR A 234 7.86 -15.85 6.27
N HIS A 235 8.12 -15.53 5.01
CA HIS A 235 9.46 -15.29 4.48
C HIS A 235 9.87 -13.81 4.49
N GLY A 236 8.91 -12.89 4.62
CA GLY A 236 9.18 -11.44 4.47
C GLY A 236 8.80 -10.58 5.68
N MET A 237 7.76 -10.94 6.43
CA MET A 237 7.11 -10.04 7.41
C MET A 237 7.02 -10.60 8.84
N LEU A 238 7.42 -11.86 9.06
CA LEU A 238 7.13 -12.55 10.33
C LEU A 238 7.72 -11.86 11.57
N GLU A 239 8.94 -11.32 11.46
CA GLU A 239 9.62 -10.63 12.58
C GLU A 239 8.94 -9.31 12.99
N TYR A 240 8.13 -8.74 12.09
CA TYR A 240 7.48 -7.45 12.27
C TYR A 240 6.09 -7.55 12.91
N ILE A 241 5.48 -8.74 12.88
CA ILE A 241 4.11 -8.96 13.36
C ILE A 241 3.88 -8.49 14.81
N PRO A 242 4.78 -8.76 15.79
CA PRO A 242 4.59 -8.26 17.15
C PRO A 242 4.54 -6.73 17.23
N ARG A 243 5.30 -6.05 16.36
CA ARG A 243 5.30 -4.59 16.29
C ARG A 243 4.01 -4.07 15.66
N ILE A 244 3.55 -4.67 14.56
CA ILE A 244 2.29 -4.29 13.91
C ILE A 244 1.12 -4.33 14.90
N ALA A 245 1.07 -5.36 15.74
CA ALA A 245 0.05 -5.49 16.79
C ALA A 245 0.14 -4.40 17.88
N ALA A 246 1.35 -3.94 18.19
CA ALA A 246 1.61 -2.95 19.22
C ALA A 246 1.30 -1.52 18.78
N VAL A 247 1.34 -1.21 17.48
CA VAL A 247 1.07 0.14 16.94
C VAL A 247 -0.43 0.40 16.91
N LYS A 248 -0.93 1.07 17.96
CA LYS A 248 -2.34 1.47 18.09
C LYS A 248 -2.67 2.78 17.36
N PHE A 249 -1.70 3.70 17.27
CA PHE A 249 -1.77 4.97 16.54
C PHE A 249 -0.42 5.21 15.86
N LEU A 250 -0.42 5.78 14.65
CA LEU A 250 0.84 6.24 14.03
C LEU A 250 1.26 7.58 14.63
N VAL A 251 0.30 8.47 14.87
CA VAL A 251 0.47 9.72 15.61
C VAL A 251 -0.49 9.71 16.81
N PRO A 252 0.01 9.89 18.06
CA PRO A 252 -0.84 10.00 19.23
C PRO A 252 -1.97 11.03 19.05
N PRO A 253 -3.22 10.74 19.43
CA PRO A 253 -4.35 11.65 19.21
C PRO A 253 -4.22 13.01 19.92
N ASP A 254 -3.41 13.06 20.97
CA ASP A 254 -3.11 14.24 21.78
C ASP A 254 -1.84 14.99 21.32
N GLU A 255 -1.11 14.45 20.33
CA GLU A 255 0.04 15.13 19.76
C GLU A 255 -0.40 16.39 19.00
N VAL A 256 0.15 17.54 19.40
CA VAL A 256 -0.04 18.81 18.70
C VAL A 256 0.97 18.86 17.56
N CYS A 257 0.50 18.61 16.34
CA CYS A 257 1.33 18.71 15.14
C CYS A 257 1.32 20.15 14.59
N GLU A 258 2.49 20.77 14.52
CA GLU A 258 2.69 22.08 13.86
C GLU A 258 2.64 21.94 12.32
#